data_AF-A0A9Q0Z774-F1
#
_entry.id   AF-A0A9Q0Z774-F1
#
_cell.length_a   1.000
_cell.length_b   1.000
_cell.length_c   1.000
_cell.angle_alpha   90.00
_cell.angle_beta   90.00
_cell.angle_gamma   90.00
#
_symmetry.space_group_name_H-M   'P 1'
#
loop_
_entity.id
_entity.type
_entity.pdbx_description
1 polymer ?
#
loop_
_entity_poly.entity_id
_entity_poly.type
_entity_poly.pdbx_seq_one_letter_code
_entity_poly.pdbx_strand_id
1 'polypeptide(L)'
;MDKLNKSKLLGPRVYVVHVNPDPRLRIFTVARKLQMMTDNYTWLATDWLSATLDSFPPTKKASLGFLQGVVGLRQHTPESSQKRAFMSRWKGMQRKGSASSELNTYGLQAYDTVWIVAYAIERFLDEHKNITFSFNSKLVDMKTSGLQIEKLKVFTGGNDLLDIILQTNFTGLSGLSLSPQDARKGEQNSYSRVDQRLQNITWPGGKTERPRGWIIAADERPLRIGVPNRASFVEFVTEAHGSHRIEGYCIDVFLKARELVPYDVPYMFEPFGDGLSNPRYDDLVQMVAADVFDAAVGDIAILTNRTKMVDFSQPYASTGLVIVAPNPQFKIKCLVVIWILEHRVNDEFRGPPKKQLVTMLMFSFSTLFKTNQETTKSSLGRLVMVVWLFVLMVITASYTASLSSILTVQQLSSPITGIDSLIASHWPIGYQTGSFAYDYLSDSLYIPRSRLVSLGSPEEYESALRRGPRDGGVAAIVDELLYVELFLSKQKDFGIIGQPFTRAGWGFAFQRESPLAVDMSTAISEPF
;
A
#
# COMPACT_ATOMS: atom_id res chain seq x y z
N MET A 1 8.37 -35.08 1.37
CA MET A 1 7.95 -34.80 2.76
C MET A 1 8.47 -33.44 3.18
N ASP A 2 9.78 -33.23 3.17
CA ASP A 2 10.41 -32.04 3.76
C ASP A 2 9.92 -30.70 3.20
N LYS A 3 9.72 -30.58 1.89
CA LYS A 3 9.21 -29.32 1.29
C LYS A 3 7.79 -28.98 1.75
N LEU A 4 6.91 -29.99 1.86
CA LEU A 4 5.53 -29.77 2.29
C LEU A 4 5.44 -29.55 3.81
N ASN A 5 6.34 -30.17 4.58
CA ASN A 5 6.45 -29.92 6.02
C ASN A 5 6.96 -28.49 6.31
N LYS A 6 7.95 -28.01 5.54
CA LYS A 6 8.40 -26.62 5.63
C LYS A 6 7.29 -25.63 5.29
N SER A 7 6.46 -25.92 4.29
CA SER A 7 5.36 -25.03 3.94
C SER A 7 4.23 -25.04 4.96
N LYS A 8 4.04 -26.12 5.74
CA LYS A 8 3.07 -26.17 6.85
C LYS A 8 3.38 -25.13 7.94
N LEU A 9 4.65 -24.84 8.20
CA LEU A 9 5.07 -23.84 9.19
C LEU A 9 4.60 -22.42 8.82
N LEU A 10 4.32 -22.19 7.54
CA LEU A 10 3.87 -20.91 7.01
C LEU A 10 2.34 -20.74 7.07
N GLY A 11 1.63 -21.67 7.72
CA GLY A 11 0.18 -21.66 7.86
C GLY A 11 -0.58 -22.25 6.66
N PRO A 12 -1.93 -22.19 6.72
CA PRO A 12 -2.79 -22.75 5.68
C PRO A 12 -2.63 -22.00 4.35
N ARG A 13 -2.53 -22.74 3.23
CA ARG A 13 -2.21 -22.20 1.91
C ARG A 13 -3.04 -22.80 0.78
N VAL A 14 -3.09 -22.10 -0.35
CA VAL A 14 -3.52 -22.65 -1.65
C VAL A 14 -2.35 -23.39 -2.30
N TYR A 15 -2.54 -24.67 -2.62
CA TYR A 15 -1.56 -25.51 -3.31
C TYR A 15 -2.02 -25.83 -4.72
N VAL A 16 -1.19 -25.53 -5.72
CA VAL A 16 -1.38 -25.98 -7.11
C VAL A 16 -0.45 -27.17 -7.37
N VAL A 17 -1.04 -28.31 -7.73
CA VAL A 17 -0.35 -29.58 -7.89
C VAL A 17 -0.33 -29.97 -9.36
N HIS A 18 0.81 -29.76 -9.99
CA HIS A 18 1.11 -30.20 -11.35
C HIS A 18 2.23 -31.24 -11.30
N VAL A 19 1.88 -32.50 -11.56
CA VAL A 19 2.81 -33.64 -11.52
C VAL A 19 2.45 -34.66 -12.59
N ASN A 20 3.39 -35.54 -12.91
CA ASN A 20 3.09 -36.73 -13.73
C ASN A 20 2.03 -37.60 -13.03
N PRO A 21 1.16 -38.28 -13.79
CA PRO A 21 0.14 -39.18 -13.22
C PRO A 21 0.72 -40.13 -12.18
N ASP A 22 0.22 -40.03 -10.94
CA ASP A 22 0.69 -40.83 -9.81
C ASP A 22 -0.41 -41.78 -9.30
N PRO A 23 -0.39 -43.08 -9.67
CA PRO A 23 -1.38 -44.07 -9.24
C PRO A 23 -1.44 -44.29 -7.71
N ARG A 24 -0.42 -43.81 -6.97
CA ARG A 24 -0.34 -43.91 -5.51
C ARG A 24 -0.79 -42.63 -4.80
N LEU A 25 -1.06 -41.55 -5.54
CA LEU A 25 -1.50 -40.26 -4.97
C LEU A 25 -0.61 -39.81 -3.80
N ARG A 26 0.72 -39.92 -3.96
CA ARG A 26 1.68 -39.77 -2.84
C ARG A 26 1.60 -38.39 -2.20
N ILE A 27 1.40 -37.34 -3.00
CA ILE A 27 1.28 -35.96 -2.50
C ILE A 27 0.12 -35.79 -1.52
N PHE A 28 -1.07 -36.29 -1.86
CA PHE A 28 -2.25 -36.21 -1.01
C PHE A 28 -2.17 -37.16 0.20
N THR A 29 -1.52 -38.31 0.03
CA THR A 29 -1.24 -39.22 1.14
C THR A 29 -0.33 -38.54 2.18
N VAL A 30 0.68 -37.81 1.71
CA VAL A 30 1.58 -37.02 2.54
C VAL A 30 0.87 -35.82 3.17
N ALA A 31 0.09 -35.07 2.41
CA ALA A 31 -0.71 -33.94 2.90
C ALA A 31 -1.65 -34.38 4.03
N ARG A 32 -2.33 -35.52 3.87
CA ARG A 32 -3.16 -36.11 4.92
C ARG A 32 -2.36 -36.46 6.18
N LYS A 33 -1.19 -37.08 6.04
CA LYS A 33 -0.31 -37.40 7.19
C LYS A 33 0.16 -36.14 7.92
N LEU A 34 0.33 -35.03 7.20
CA LEU A 34 0.70 -33.73 7.76
C LEU A 34 -0.52 -32.93 8.27
N GLN A 35 -1.74 -33.49 8.24
CA GLN A 35 -2.98 -32.80 8.59
C GLN A 35 -3.25 -31.54 7.76
N MET A 36 -2.88 -31.56 6.47
CA MET A 36 -3.08 -30.46 5.53
C MET A 36 -4.30 -30.69 4.61
N MET A 37 -5.18 -31.62 4.99
CA MET A 37 -6.44 -31.93 4.29
C MET A 37 -7.64 -31.45 5.15
N THR A 38 -7.52 -30.27 5.75
CA THR A 38 -8.55 -29.63 6.59
C THR A 38 -9.13 -28.39 5.89
N ASP A 39 -10.16 -27.79 6.48
CA ASP A 39 -10.92 -26.63 5.97
C ASP A 39 -10.12 -25.37 5.70
N ASN A 40 -8.93 -25.25 6.29
CA ASN A 40 -8.07 -24.11 6.05
C ASN A 40 -7.19 -24.25 4.79
N TYR A 41 -7.18 -25.42 4.14
CA TYR A 41 -6.32 -25.70 2.98
C TYR A 41 -7.11 -25.84 1.68
N THR A 42 -6.55 -25.29 0.61
CA THR A 42 -7.11 -25.39 -0.74
C THR A 42 -6.15 -26.15 -1.65
N TRP A 43 -6.65 -27.20 -2.31
CA TRP A 43 -5.86 -28.03 -3.22
C TRP A 43 -6.43 -27.98 -4.64
N LEU A 44 -5.62 -27.48 -5.57
CA LEU A 44 -5.91 -27.44 -7.00
C LEU A 44 -4.99 -28.44 -7.70
N ALA A 45 -5.53 -29.34 -8.50
CA ALA A 45 -4.75 -30.29 -9.30
C ALA A 45 -5.06 -30.13 -10.78
N THR A 46 -4.04 -30.30 -11.62
CA THR A 46 -4.27 -30.34 -13.07
C THR A 46 -4.92 -31.67 -13.49
N ASP A 47 -5.12 -31.85 -14.79
CA ASP A 47 -5.83 -32.99 -15.39
C ASP A 47 -5.28 -34.38 -15.05
N TRP A 48 -4.01 -34.48 -14.64
CA TRP A 48 -3.39 -35.72 -14.18
C TRP A 48 -4.21 -36.41 -13.08
N LEU A 49 -4.84 -35.65 -12.17
CA LEU A 49 -5.60 -36.21 -11.07
C LEU A 49 -6.84 -36.93 -11.62
N SER A 50 -7.61 -36.26 -12.46
CA SER A 50 -8.80 -36.83 -13.10
C SER A 50 -8.45 -38.06 -13.94
N ALA A 51 -7.38 -37.98 -14.75
CA ALA A 51 -6.93 -39.11 -15.55
C ALA A 51 -6.51 -40.32 -14.69
N THR A 52 -5.85 -40.07 -13.56
CA THR A 52 -5.46 -41.12 -12.61
C THR A 52 -6.68 -41.74 -11.93
N LEU A 53 -7.63 -40.90 -11.48
CA LEU A 53 -8.87 -41.35 -10.85
C LEU A 53 -9.73 -42.17 -11.81
N ASP A 54 -9.83 -41.75 -13.07
CA ASP A 54 -10.59 -42.46 -14.11
C ASP A 54 -10.00 -43.84 -14.43
N SER A 55 -8.72 -44.05 -14.16
CA SER A 55 -8.04 -45.34 -14.35
C SER A 55 -8.29 -46.33 -13.19
N PHE A 56 -8.82 -45.88 -12.05
CA PHE A 56 -9.04 -46.73 -10.89
C PHE A 56 -10.34 -47.53 -10.96
N PRO A 57 -10.35 -48.78 -10.46
CA PRO A 57 -11.58 -49.56 -10.34
C PRO A 57 -12.56 -48.92 -9.34
N PRO A 58 -13.87 -49.25 -9.41
CA PRO A 58 -14.88 -48.62 -8.56
C PRO A 58 -14.64 -48.86 -7.07
N THR A 59 -14.09 -50.03 -6.72
CA THR A 59 -13.71 -50.39 -5.35
C THR A 59 -12.64 -49.46 -4.77
N LYS A 60 -11.65 -49.06 -5.59
CA LYS A 60 -10.60 -48.13 -5.17
C LYS A 60 -11.14 -46.71 -5.08
N LYS A 61 -12.02 -46.29 -6.00
CA LYS A 61 -12.67 -44.95 -5.96
C LYS A 61 -13.43 -44.71 -4.65
N ALA A 62 -14.13 -45.72 -4.14
CA ALA A 62 -14.84 -45.63 -2.85
C ALA A 62 -13.92 -45.35 -1.64
N SER A 63 -12.65 -45.77 -1.71
CA SER A 63 -11.66 -45.55 -0.63
C SER A 63 -10.99 -44.16 -0.65
N LEU A 64 -11.34 -43.30 -1.60
CA LEU A 64 -10.69 -42.00 -1.84
C LEU A 64 -11.38 -40.82 -1.13
N GLY A 65 -12.15 -41.07 -0.07
CA GLY A 65 -12.79 -40.00 0.72
C GLY A 65 -11.79 -38.96 1.26
N PHE A 66 -10.51 -39.32 1.39
CA PHE A 66 -9.47 -38.37 1.80
C PHE A 66 -9.12 -37.31 0.76
N LEU A 67 -9.54 -37.47 -0.50
CA LEU A 67 -9.40 -36.45 -1.55
C LEU A 67 -10.57 -35.46 -1.59
N GLN A 68 -11.55 -35.61 -0.67
CA GLN A 68 -12.68 -34.69 -0.60
C GLN A 68 -12.18 -33.25 -0.48
N GLY A 69 -12.65 -32.39 -1.39
CA GLY A 69 -12.27 -30.98 -1.47
C GLY A 69 -11.03 -30.65 -2.31
N VAL A 70 -10.39 -31.64 -2.92
CA VAL A 70 -9.39 -31.38 -3.98
C VAL A 70 -10.12 -31.05 -5.28
N VAL A 71 -9.84 -29.88 -5.84
CA VAL A 71 -10.42 -29.44 -7.12
C VAL A 71 -9.48 -29.83 -8.25
N GLY A 72 -9.96 -30.66 -9.17
CA GLY A 72 -9.22 -31.12 -10.34
C GLY A 72 -9.83 -30.66 -11.65
N LEU A 73 -9.01 -30.49 -12.67
CA LEU A 73 -9.49 -30.30 -14.04
C LEU A 73 -9.82 -31.66 -14.67
N ARG A 74 -10.93 -31.79 -15.38
CA ARG A 74 -11.25 -32.98 -16.18
C ARG A 74 -11.55 -32.55 -17.61
N GLN A 75 -10.85 -33.15 -18.56
CA GLN A 75 -11.14 -32.94 -19.97
C GLN A 75 -12.54 -33.44 -20.31
N HIS A 76 -13.35 -32.59 -20.92
CA HIS A 76 -14.70 -32.97 -21.33
C HIS A 76 -14.63 -33.91 -22.54
N THR A 77 -15.32 -35.05 -22.43
CA THR A 77 -15.53 -35.97 -23.55
C THR A 77 -17.04 -36.19 -23.69
N PRO A 78 -17.67 -35.82 -24.82
CA PRO A 78 -19.11 -35.94 -24.99
C PRO A 78 -19.55 -37.41 -24.90
N GLU A 79 -20.78 -37.62 -24.40
CA GLU A 79 -21.37 -38.95 -24.35
C GLU A 79 -22.00 -39.31 -25.71
N SER A 80 -21.34 -40.19 -26.46
CA SER A 80 -21.84 -40.71 -27.73
C SER A 80 -22.27 -42.17 -27.63
N SER A 81 -23.13 -42.61 -28.55
CA SER A 81 -23.51 -44.04 -28.68
C SER A 81 -22.29 -44.93 -28.93
N GLN A 82 -21.34 -44.45 -29.75
CA GLN A 82 -20.08 -45.13 -30.04
C GLN A 82 -19.21 -45.30 -28.80
N LYS A 83 -19.05 -44.23 -28.00
CA LYS A 83 -18.32 -44.27 -26.72
C LYS A 83 -18.95 -45.27 -25.76
N ARG A 84 -20.29 -45.28 -25.63
CA ARG A 84 -21.01 -46.22 -24.76
C ARG A 84 -20.82 -47.66 -25.20
N ALA A 85 -20.90 -47.93 -26.50
CA ALA A 85 -20.65 -49.26 -27.06
C ALA A 85 -19.21 -49.71 -26.82
N PHE A 86 -18.23 -48.84 -27.04
CA PHE A 86 -16.82 -49.12 -26.78
C PHE A 86 -16.56 -49.41 -25.30
N MET A 87 -17.07 -48.58 -24.39
CA MET A 87 -16.93 -48.77 -22.95
C MET A 87 -17.57 -50.08 -22.46
N SER A 88 -18.70 -50.50 -23.07
CA SER A 88 -19.31 -51.81 -22.80
C SER A 88 -18.39 -52.96 -23.22
N ARG A 89 -17.79 -52.90 -24.42
CA ARG A 89 -16.82 -53.88 -24.89
C ARG A 89 -15.57 -53.92 -24.00
N TRP A 90 -15.05 -52.75 -23.61
CA TRP A 90 -13.89 -52.62 -22.74
C TRP A 90 -14.13 -53.28 -21.37
N LYS A 91 -15.28 -53.03 -20.75
CA LYS A 91 -15.70 -53.72 -19.51
C LYS A 91 -15.77 -55.24 -19.69
N GLY A 92 -16.23 -55.72 -20.85
CA GLY A 92 -16.21 -57.13 -21.19
C GLY A 92 -14.79 -57.72 -21.23
N MET A 93 -13.83 -56.98 -21.78
CA MET A 93 -12.42 -57.39 -21.81
C MET A 93 -11.76 -57.38 -20.43
N GLN A 94 -12.11 -56.42 -19.57
CA GLN A 94 -11.65 -56.40 -18.18
C GLN A 94 -12.10 -57.64 -17.40
N ARG A 95 -13.37 -58.06 -17.57
CA ARG A 95 -13.90 -59.28 -16.93
C ARG A 95 -13.18 -60.54 -17.39
N LYS A 96 -12.70 -60.56 -18.64
CA LYS A 96 -11.92 -61.67 -19.22
C LYS A 96 -10.42 -61.61 -18.87
N GLY A 97 -9.97 -60.58 -18.14
CA GLY A 97 -8.56 -60.38 -17.78
C GLY A 97 -7.68 -59.83 -18.90
N SER A 98 -8.25 -59.46 -20.06
CA SER A 98 -7.50 -58.94 -21.20
C SER A 98 -7.15 -57.44 -21.08
N ALA A 99 -7.78 -56.72 -20.15
CA ALA A 99 -7.49 -55.32 -19.84
C ALA A 99 -7.34 -55.13 -18.33
N SER A 100 -6.25 -54.49 -17.91
CA SER A 100 -5.85 -54.39 -16.50
C SER A 100 -6.32 -53.12 -15.77
N SER A 101 -6.78 -52.09 -16.50
CA SER A 101 -7.15 -50.78 -15.95
C SER A 101 -8.46 -50.26 -16.54
N GLU A 102 -9.14 -49.38 -15.79
CA GLU A 102 -10.16 -48.52 -16.38
C GLU A 102 -9.54 -47.53 -17.37
N LEU A 103 -10.38 -47.03 -18.27
CA LEU A 103 -9.96 -46.17 -19.36
C LEU A 103 -10.15 -44.70 -18.97
N ASN A 104 -9.08 -43.92 -19.12
CA ASN A 104 -9.10 -42.47 -18.93
C ASN A 104 -9.22 -41.74 -20.29
N THR A 105 -9.27 -40.41 -20.24
CA THR A 105 -9.37 -39.59 -21.46
C THR A 105 -8.20 -39.79 -22.43
N TYR A 106 -6.98 -39.97 -21.94
CA TYR A 106 -5.83 -40.26 -22.80
C TYR A 106 -5.96 -41.60 -23.52
N GLY A 107 -6.58 -42.60 -22.88
CA GLY A 107 -6.88 -43.89 -23.52
C GLY A 107 -7.88 -43.75 -24.67
N LEU A 108 -8.89 -42.89 -24.53
CA LEU A 108 -9.82 -42.56 -25.62
C LEU A 108 -9.09 -41.82 -26.76
N GLN A 109 -8.24 -40.85 -26.44
CA GLN A 109 -7.44 -40.13 -27.44
C GLN A 109 -6.45 -41.04 -28.17
N ALA A 110 -5.84 -42.00 -27.48
CA ALA A 110 -4.96 -42.98 -28.09
C ALA A 110 -5.72 -43.88 -29.09
N TYR A 111 -6.93 -44.31 -28.72
CA TYR A 111 -7.81 -45.07 -29.62
C TYR A 111 -8.16 -44.25 -30.87
N ASP A 112 -8.57 -43.00 -30.69
CA ASP A 112 -8.93 -42.11 -31.81
C ASP A 112 -7.72 -41.80 -32.70
N THR A 113 -6.54 -41.64 -32.11
CA THR A 113 -5.29 -41.41 -32.85
C THR A 113 -4.96 -42.56 -33.78
N VAL A 114 -5.10 -43.81 -33.31
CA VAL A 114 -4.87 -45.00 -34.16
C VAL A 114 -5.85 -45.04 -35.33
N TRP A 115 -7.11 -44.69 -35.10
CA TRP A 115 -8.12 -44.62 -36.16
C TRP A 115 -7.84 -43.52 -37.18
N ILE A 116 -7.44 -42.33 -36.74
CA ILE A 116 -7.06 -41.21 -37.62
C ILE A 116 -5.88 -41.61 -38.49
N VAL A 117 -4.84 -42.22 -37.90
CA VAL A 117 -3.65 -42.65 -38.65
C VAL A 117 -3.99 -43.77 -39.64
N ALA A 118 -4.82 -44.75 -39.24
CA ALA A 118 -5.25 -45.83 -40.13
C ALA A 118 -6.03 -45.28 -41.34
N TYR A 119 -7.00 -44.39 -41.09
CA TYR A 119 -7.77 -43.73 -42.15
C TYR A 119 -6.89 -42.89 -43.08
N ALA A 120 -5.93 -42.13 -42.52
CA ALA A 120 -5.02 -41.32 -43.31
C ALA A 120 -4.11 -42.18 -44.21
N ILE A 121 -3.63 -43.32 -43.71
CA ILE A 121 -2.81 -44.26 -44.49
C ILE A 121 -3.64 -44.89 -45.60
N GLU A 122 -4.88 -45.32 -45.31
CA GLU A 122 -5.80 -45.87 -46.31
C GLU A 122 -6.05 -44.86 -47.43
N ARG A 123 -6.38 -43.61 -47.09
CA ARG A 123 -6.58 -42.54 -48.07
C ARG A 123 -5.33 -42.22 -48.88
N PHE A 124 -4.16 -42.20 -48.22
CA PHE A 124 -2.88 -42.00 -48.91
C PHE A 124 -2.61 -43.11 -49.92
N LEU A 125 -2.86 -44.38 -49.55
CA LEU A 125 -2.67 -45.52 -50.44
C LEU A 125 -3.63 -45.50 -51.63
N ASP A 126 -4.87 -45.08 -51.43
CA ASP A 126 -5.84 -44.93 -52.52
C ASP A 126 -5.43 -43.85 -53.54
N GLU A 127 -4.89 -42.72 -53.06
CA GLU A 127 -4.48 -41.60 -53.90
C GLU A 127 -3.12 -41.82 -54.59
N HIS A 128 -2.11 -42.32 -53.87
CA HIS A 128 -0.71 -42.31 -54.30
C HIS A 128 -0.13 -43.71 -54.60
N LYS A 129 -0.91 -44.78 -54.33
CA LYS A 129 -0.68 -46.21 -54.65
C LYS A 129 0.60 -46.88 -54.12
N ASN A 130 1.71 -46.18 -53.91
CA ASN A 130 3.00 -46.76 -53.50
C ASN A 130 3.70 -45.96 -52.37
N ILE A 131 4.13 -46.67 -51.32
CA ILE A 131 4.97 -46.11 -50.25
C ILE A 131 6.44 -46.24 -50.66
N THR A 132 7.11 -45.12 -50.91
CA THR A 132 8.53 -45.09 -51.31
C THR A 132 9.38 -44.40 -50.25
N PHE A 133 10.59 -44.92 -50.04
CA PHE A 133 11.53 -44.37 -49.07
C PHE A 133 12.85 -44.01 -49.77
N SER A 134 13.35 -42.80 -49.52
CA SER A 134 14.61 -42.29 -50.08
C SER A 134 15.61 -41.93 -48.98
N PHE A 135 16.90 -41.92 -49.33
CA PHE A 135 17.92 -41.43 -48.42
C PHE A 135 17.89 -39.90 -48.40
N ASN A 136 17.95 -39.31 -47.20
CA ASN A 136 18.01 -37.87 -47.03
C ASN A 136 19.46 -37.46 -46.76
N SER A 137 20.05 -36.68 -47.67
CA SER A 137 21.44 -36.21 -47.56
C SER A 137 21.68 -35.34 -46.32
N LYS A 138 20.65 -34.71 -45.74
CA LYS A 138 20.75 -33.92 -44.51
C LYS A 138 20.99 -34.76 -43.25
N LEU A 139 20.73 -36.07 -43.28
CA LEU A 139 20.97 -36.99 -42.17
C LEU A 139 22.39 -37.59 -42.18
N VAL A 140 23.17 -37.32 -43.23
CA VAL A 140 24.54 -37.85 -43.42
C VAL A 140 25.58 -37.07 -42.61
N ASP A 141 25.30 -35.81 -42.26
CA ASP A 141 26.19 -34.94 -41.48
C ASP A 141 26.16 -35.20 -39.97
N MET A 142 25.21 -36.02 -39.50
CA MET A 142 24.97 -36.25 -38.07
C MET A 142 25.75 -37.48 -37.57
N LYS A 143 27.06 -37.54 -37.85
CA LYS A 143 27.98 -38.54 -37.30
C LYS A 143 28.24 -38.28 -35.81
N THR A 144 27.24 -38.53 -34.96
CA THR A 144 27.43 -38.59 -33.52
C THR A 144 27.38 -40.05 -33.07
N SER A 145 28.46 -40.45 -32.43
CA SER A 145 28.88 -41.82 -32.16
C SER A 145 27.83 -42.63 -31.42
N GLY A 146 27.25 -43.65 -32.08
CA GLY A 146 26.47 -44.71 -31.45
C GLY A 146 25.13 -45.04 -32.12
N LEU A 147 24.51 -44.08 -32.81
CA LEU A 147 23.21 -44.28 -33.46
C LEU A 147 23.37 -44.15 -34.98
N GLN A 148 23.06 -45.20 -35.74
CA GLN A 148 23.16 -45.24 -37.21
C GLN A 148 21.99 -44.48 -37.89
N ILE A 149 21.77 -43.22 -37.51
CA ILE A 149 20.68 -42.37 -38.03
C ILE A 149 20.85 -42.10 -39.54
N GLU A 150 22.09 -42.12 -40.03
CA GLU A 150 22.47 -42.02 -41.44
C GLU A 150 21.91 -43.16 -42.34
N LYS A 151 21.50 -44.28 -41.75
CA LYS A 151 20.89 -45.42 -42.47
C LYS A 151 19.37 -45.33 -42.56
N LEU A 152 18.74 -44.38 -41.87
CA LEU A 152 17.30 -44.21 -41.89
C LEU A 152 16.88 -43.63 -43.25
N LYS A 153 15.93 -44.32 -43.91
CA LYS A 153 15.29 -43.80 -45.11
C LYS A 153 14.08 -42.96 -44.71
N VAL A 154 13.90 -41.83 -45.39
CA VAL A 154 12.76 -40.92 -45.20
C VAL A 154 11.66 -41.31 -46.16
N PHE A 155 10.43 -41.32 -45.68
CA PHE A 155 9.25 -41.55 -46.51
C PHE A 155 9.02 -40.34 -47.43
N THR A 156 9.04 -40.55 -48.75
CA THR A 156 8.96 -39.46 -49.73
C THR A 156 7.59 -38.78 -49.75
N GLY A 157 6.53 -39.53 -49.49
CA GLY A 157 5.15 -39.02 -49.38
C GLY A 157 4.81 -38.48 -47.99
N GLY A 158 5.80 -38.22 -47.13
CA GLY A 158 5.56 -37.81 -45.74
C GLY A 158 4.80 -36.50 -45.60
N ASN A 159 5.05 -35.54 -46.49
CA ASN A 159 4.31 -34.27 -46.49
C ASN A 159 2.86 -34.44 -46.94
N ASP A 160 2.61 -35.30 -47.94
CA ASP A 160 1.27 -35.57 -48.44
C ASP A 160 0.46 -36.34 -47.39
N LEU A 161 1.06 -37.33 -46.71
CA LEU A 161 0.42 -38.02 -45.59
C LEU A 161 0.13 -37.07 -44.41
N LEU A 162 1.04 -36.14 -44.11
CA LEU A 162 0.80 -35.13 -43.08
C LEU A 162 -0.38 -34.21 -43.46
N ASP A 163 -0.45 -33.76 -44.72
CA ASP A 163 -1.56 -32.95 -45.22
C ASP A 163 -2.89 -33.72 -45.14
N ILE A 164 -2.89 -35.01 -45.48
CA ILE A 164 -4.04 -35.89 -45.32
C ILE A 164 -4.49 -35.97 -43.86
N ILE A 165 -3.56 -36.17 -42.92
CA ILE A 165 -3.86 -36.21 -41.48
C ILE A 165 -4.49 -34.89 -41.03
N LEU A 166 -3.91 -33.75 -41.42
CA LEU A 166 -4.38 -32.42 -41.04
C LEU A 166 -5.76 -32.08 -41.63
N GLN A 167 -6.10 -32.63 -42.78
CA GLN A 167 -7.40 -32.45 -43.46
C GLN A 167 -8.45 -33.49 -43.06
N THR A 168 -8.10 -34.48 -42.23
CA THR A 168 -9.03 -35.55 -41.87
C THR A 168 -10.05 -35.06 -40.85
N ASN A 169 -11.31 -34.95 -41.28
CA ASN A 169 -12.43 -34.73 -40.37
C ASN A 169 -12.91 -36.07 -39.78
N PHE A 170 -12.40 -36.41 -38.60
CA PHE A 170 -12.79 -37.60 -37.85
C PHE A 170 -13.46 -37.20 -36.54
N THR A 171 -14.60 -37.82 -36.22
CA THR A 171 -15.24 -37.68 -34.91
C THR A 171 -15.02 -38.97 -34.12
N GLY A 172 -14.05 -38.93 -33.20
CA GLY A 172 -13.68 -40.07 -32.38
C GLY A 172 -14.50 -40.25 -31.10
N LEU A 173 -14.11 -41.22 -30.29
CA LEU A 173 -14.71 -41.51 -28.98
C LEU A 173 -14.50 -40.37 -27.97
N SER A 174 -13.44 -39.58 -28.11
CA SER A 174 -13.17 -38.42 -27.26
C SER A 174 -13.92 -37.16 -27.71
N GLY A 175 -14.56 -37.18 -28.89
CA GLY A 175 -15.23 -36.02 -29.49
C GLY A 175 -14.28 -34.97 -30.08
N LEU A 176 -12.98 -35.29 -30.23
CA LEU A 176 -12.04 -34.43 -30.95
C LEU A 176 -12.40 -34.47 -32.44
N SER A 177 -12.63 -33.30 -33.03
CA SER A 177 -12.66 -33.10 -34.49
C SER A 177 -11.45 -32.24 -34.84
N LEU A 178 -10.56 -32.78 -35.67
CA LEU A 178 -9.45 -32.02 -36.23
C LEU A 178 -10.00 -31.21 -37.41
N SER A 179 -10.36 -29.94 -37.17
CA SER A 179 -10.62 -29.00 -38.26
C SER A 179 -9.34 -28.24 -38.61
N PRO A 180 -9.00 -28.03 -39.90
CA PRO A 180 -7.76 -27.35 -40.32
C PRO A 180 -7.58 -25.91 -39.80
N GLN A 181 -8.62 -25.28 -39.25
CA GLN A 181 -8.56 -23.90 -38.76
C GLN A 181 -8.01 -23.77 -37.33
N ASP A 182 -8.07 -24.82 -36.51
CA ASP A 182 -7.66 -24.76 -35.10
C ASP A 182 -6.13 -24.89 -34.89
N ALA A 183 -5.39 -25.37 -35.88
CA ALA A 183 -3.95 -25.57 -35.79
C ALA A 183 -3.11 -24.32 -36.16
N ARG A 184 -3.71 -23.30 -36.81
CA ARG A 184 -2.98 -22.11 -37.32
C ARG A 184 -3.32 -20.79 -36.62
N LYS A 185 -4.36 -20.76 -35.78
CA LYS A 185 -4.72 -19.57 -35.03
C LYS A 185 -4.81 -19.93 -33.55
N GLY A 186 -3.95 -19.29 -32.75
CA GLY A 186 -4.23 -19.09 -31.32
C GLY A 186 -5.39 -18.11 -31.17
N GLU A 187 -6.56 -18.43 -31.73
CA GLU A 187 -7.78 -17.67 -31.52
C GLU A 187 -8.56 -18.29 -30.37
N GLN A 188 -8.91 -17.42 -29.42
CA GLN A 188 -9.79 -17.68 -28.31
C GLN A 188 -11.13 -18.19 -28.87
N ASN A 189 -11.28 -19.50 -28.98
CA ASN A 189 -12.59 -20.09 -29.17
C ASN A 189 -13.42 -19.70 -27.94
N SER A 190 -14.39 -18.83 -28.21
CA SER A 190 -15.46 -18.51 -27.28
C SER A 190 -16.26 -19.79 -27.09
N TYR A 191 -15.82 -20.61 -26.13
CA TYR A 191 -16.62 -21.74 -25.66
C TYR A 191 -18.00 -21.16 -25.36
N SER A 192 -19.01 -21.63 -26.10
CA SER A 192 -20.39 -21.46 -25.68
C SER A 192 -20.43 -21.90 -24.22
N ARG A 193 -20.72 -20.95 -23.33
CA ARG A 193 -20.99 -21.25 -21.93
C ARG A 193 -22.17 -22.21 -21.94
N VAL A 194 -21.88 -23.49 -21.98
CA VAL A 194 -22.77 -24.46 -21.38
C VAL A 194 -22.73 -24.04 -19.93
N ASP A 195 -23.78 -23.35 -19.47
CA ASP A 195 -24.06 -23.07 -18.07
C ASP A 195 -24.30 -24.42 -17.36
N GLN A 196 -23.28 -25.27 -17.32
CA GLN A 196 -23.15 -26.28 -16.30
C GLN A 196 -22.97 -25.49 -15.02
N ARG A 197 -24.07 -25.22 -14.33
CA ARG A 197 -24.08 -24.86 -12.90
C ARG A 197 -23.32 -25.98 -12.17
N LEU A 198 -22.01 -25.83 -12.10
CA LEU A 198 -21.15 -26.67 -11.28
C LEU A 198 -21.71 -26.58 -9.87
N GLN A 199 -21.95 -27.72 -9.24
CA GLN A 199 -22.45 -27.75 -7.86
C GLN A 199 -21.48 -27.01 -6.94
N ASN A 200 -22.00 -26.45 -5.85
CA ASN A 200 -21.16 -25.77 -4.86
C ASN A 200 -20.03 -26.70 -4.39
N ILE A 201 -18.80 -26.21 -4.50
CA ILE A 201 -17.60 -26.97 -4.13
C ILE A 201 -17.63 -27.18 -2.61
N THR A 202 -17.50 -28.43 -2.18
CA THR A 202 -17.26 -28.76 -0.77
C THR A 202 -15.76 -28.90 -0.58
N TRP A 203 -15.16 -28.00 0.18
CA TRP A 203 -13.73 -27.94 0.45
C TRP A 203 -13.30 -29.02 1.45
N PRO A 204 -11.99 -29.28 1.62
CA PRO A 204 -11.52 -30.22 2.62
C PRO A 204 -12.08 -29.81 3.99
N GLY A 205 -12.40 -30.74 4.89
CA GLY A 205 -13.07 -30.41 6.16
C GLY A 205 -14.57 -30.08 6.08
N GLY A 206 -15.19 -30.04 4.89
CA GLY A 206 -16.65 -30.06 4.72
C GLY A 206 -17.35 -28.71 4.59
N LYS A 207 -16.62 -27.59 4.58
CA LYS A 207 -17.18 -26.25 4.35
C LYS A 207 -17.44 -26.00 2.86
N THR A 208 -18.47 -25.22 2.56
CA THR A 208 -18.83 -24.80 1.19
C THR A 208 -18.34 -23.39 0.84
N GLU A 209 -18.01 -22.61 1.86
CA GLU A 209 -17.38 -21.29 1.71
C GLU A 209 -15.98 -21.42 1.12
N ARG A 210 -15.65 -20.58 0.14
CA ARG A 210 -14.34 -20.59 -0.54
C ARG A 210 -13.22 -20.25 0.47
N PRO A 211 -12.29 -21.17 0.78
CA PRO A 211 -11.17 -20.89 1.66
C PRO A 211 -10.23 -19.93 0.95
N ARG A 212 -9.85 -18.85 1.63
CA ARG A 212 -8.87 -17.89 1.09
C ARG A 212 -7.45 -18.46 1.08
N GLY A 213 -7.23 -19.59 1.76
CA GLY A 213 -5.94 -20.28 1.79
C GLY A 213 -4.85 -19.41 2.38
N TRP A 214 -5.17 -18.59 3.39
CA TRP A 214 -4.24 -17.88 4.25
C TRP A 214 -4.98 -17.45 5.52
N ILE A 215 -4.40 -17.68 6.70
CA ILE A 215 -4.90 -17.17 7.99
C ILE A 215 -3.85 -16.20 8.51
N ILE A 216 -4.17 -14.91 8.54
CA ILE A 216 -3.28 -13.84 9.03
C ILE A 216 -3.21 -13.87 10.56
N ALA A 217 -4.35 -14.11 11.20
CA ALA A 217 -4.48 -14.33 12.64
C ALA A 217 -5.66 -15.28 12.92
N ALA A 218 -5.56 -16.04 14.00
CA ALA A 218 -6.64 -16.88 14.52
C ALA A 218 -6.84 -16.59 16.01
N ASP A 219 -7.98 -16.96 16.60
CA ASP A 219 -8.21 -16.74 18.04
C ASP A 219 -7.12 -17.40 18.92
N GLU A 220 -6.53 -18.51 18.45
CA GLU A 220 -5.42 -19.21 19.13
C GLU A 220 -4.06 -18.51 18.97
N ARG A 221 -3.91 -17.62 17.97
CA ARG A 221 -2.71 -16.84 17.68
C ARG A 221 -3.10 -15.49 17.05
N PRO A 222 -3.51 -14.51 17.88
CA PRO A 222 -3.86 -13.18 17.40
C PRO A 222 -2.62 -12.45 16.88
N LEU A 223 -2.86 -11.48 16.00
CA LEU A 223 -1.82 -10.59 15.49
C LEU A 223 -1.22 -9.76 16.63
N ARG A 224 0.09 -9.86 16.86
CA ARG A 224 0.80 -9.05 17.86
C ARG A 224 1.13 -7.70 17.25
N ILE A 225 0.43 -6.65 17.69
CA ILE A 225 0.59 -5.31 17.15
C ILE A 225 1.38 -4.45 18.15
N GLY A 226 2.60 -4.08 17.77
CA GLY A 226 3.40 -3.14 18.54
C GLY A 226 2.83 -1.72 18.45
N VAL A 227 2.66 -1.05 19.59
CA VAL A 227 2.12 0.32 19.63
C VAL A 227 3.02 1.24 20.45
N PRO A 228 3.41 2.43 19.96
CA PRO A 228 4.22 3.36 20.75
C PRO A 228 3.56 3.76 22.07
N ASN A 229 4.23 3.51 23.19
CA ASN A 229 3.85 4.03 24.51
C ASN A 229 4.66 5.29 24.81
N ARG A 230 4.05 6.45 24.55
CA ARG A 230 4.72 7.76 24.53
C ARG A 230 4.45 8.54 25.80
N ALA A 231 5.40 9.41 26.17
CA ALA A 231 5.23 10.38 27.26
C ALA A 231 4.66 11.73 26.81
N SER A 232 4.77 12.05 25.51
CA SER A 232 4.30 13.32 24.93
C SER A 232 3.43 13.08 23.70
N PHE A 233 2.55 14.04 23.41
CA PHE A 233 1.55 13.95 22.32
C PHE A 233 0.71 12.68 22.39
N VAL A 234 0.30 12.33 23.62
CA VAL A 234 -0.47 11.13 23.97
C VAL A 234 -1.83 11.07 23.28
N GLU A 235 -2.32 12.21 22.76
CA GLU A 235 -3.54 12.30 21.96
C GLU A 235 -3.48 11.46 20.67
N PHE A 236 -2.28 11.22 20.11
CA PHE A 236 -2.13 10.41 18.90
C PHE A 236 -2.11 8.91 19.17
N VAL A 237 -1.43 8.50 20.25
CA VAL A 237 -1.35 7.09 20.69
C VAL A 237 -0.75 7.01 22.10
N THR A 238 -1.42 6.28 23.00
CA THR A 238 -0.91 5.99 24.36
C THR A 238 -1.62 4.78 24.99
N GLU A 239 -1.11 4.33 26.13
CA GLU A 239 -1.77 3.35 26.99
C GLU A 239 -2.59 4.05 28.08
N ALA A 240 -3.89 3.75 28.15
CA ALA A 240 -4.79 4.32 29.14
C ALA A 240 -4.45 3.80 30.56
N HIS A 241 -3.83 4.65 31.38
CA HIS A 241 -3.67 4.51 32.83
C HIS A 241 -3.22 3.10 33.31
N GLY A 242 -2.33 2.42 32.58
CA GLY A 242 -1.78 1.11 32.95
C GLY A 242 -2.80 -0.05 32.91
N SER A 243 -3.92 0.14 32.21
CA SER A 243 -4.98 -0.86 32.06
C SER A 243 -4.78 -1.80 30.85
N HIS A 244 -3.62 -1.73 30.17
CA HIS A 244 -3.35 -2.39 28.88
C HIS A 244 -4.32 -2.03 27.75
N ARG A 245 -5.18 -1.03 27.96
CA ARG A 245 -6.09 -0.50 26.95
C ARG A 245 -5.38 0.61 26.19
N ILE A 246 -5.24 0.44 24.89
CA ILE A 246 -4.58 1.43 24.03
C ILE A 246 -5.63 2.33 23.38
N GLU A 247 -5.37 3.63 23.38
CA GLU A 247 -6.24 4.65 22.80
C GLU A 247 -5.44 5.74 22.07
N GLY A 248 -6.13 6.54 21.26
CA GLY A 248 -5.55 7.65 20.51
C GLY A 248 -5.97 7.64 19.04
N TYR A 249 -5.77 8.78 18.37
CA TYR A 249 -6.18 8.98 16.98
C TYR A 249 -5.71 7.86 16.02
N CYS A 250 -4.46 7.41 16.15
CA CYS A 250 -3.91 6.38 15.25
C CYS A 250 -4.58 5.01 15.45
N ILE A 251 -5.04 4.72 16.68
CA ILE A 251 -5.73 3.48 17.02
C ILE A 251 -7.14 3.51 16.46
N ASP A 252 -7.86 4.63 16.58
CA ASP A 252 -9.20 4.76 16.02
C ASP A 252 -9.20 4.59 14.50
N VAL A 253 -8.22 5.18 13.80
CA VAL A 253 -8.05 4.99 12.35
C VAL A 253 -7.77 3.52 12.01
N PHE A 254 -6.91 2.84 12.76
CA PHE A 254 -6.63 1.42 12.55
C PHE A 254 -7.86 0.54 12.76
N LEU A 255 -8.62 0.78 13.83
CA LEU A 255 -9.84 0.04 14.13
C LEU A 255 -10.90 0.22 13.05
N LYS A 256 -11.07 1.46 12.54
CA LYS A 256 -11.98 1.76 11.43
C LYS A 256 -11.55 1.10 10.13
N ALA A 257 -10.27 1.17 9.77
CA ALA A 257 -9.75 0.48 8.59
C ALA A 257 -9.94 -1.04 8.68
N ARG A 258 -9.72 -1.62 9.86
CA ARG A 258 -9.93 -3.06 10.10
C ARG A 258 -11.39 -3.49 9.95
N GLU A 259 -12.36 -2.66 10.33
CA GLU A 259 -13.80 -2.96 10.12
C GLU A 259 -14.17 -3.11 8.64
N LEU A 260 -13.43 -2.48 7.73
CA LEU A 260 -13.63 -2.61 6.28
C LEU A 260 -12.89 -3.81 5.67
N VAL A 261 -11.97 -4.42 6.41
CA VAL A 261 -11.28 -5.64 5.96
C VAL A 261 -12.31 -6.78 5.93
N PRO A 262 -12.47 -7.51 4.81
CA PRO A 262 -13.59 -8.43 4.60
C PRO A 262 -13.45 -9.77 5.35
N TYR A 263 -12.69 -9.80 6.43
CA TYR A 263 -12.45 -10.97 7.27
C TYR A 263 -12.04 -10.53 8.68
N ASP A 264 -12.33 -11.37 9.67
CA ASP A 264 -11.93 -11.08 11.04
C ASP A 264 -10.41 -11.23 11.21
N VAL A 265 -9.81 -10.28 11.91
CA VAL A 265 -8.38 -10.24 12.21
C VAL A 265 -8.28 -10.11 13.73
N PRO A 266 -8.22 -11.24 14.47
CA PRO A 266 -7.90 -11.23 15.89
C PRO A 266 -6.55 -10.56 16.11
N TYR A 267 -6.47 -9.65 17.07
CA TYR A 267 -5.28 -8.86 17.32
C TYR A 267 -5.14 -8.60 18.82
N MET A 268 -3.91 -8.37 19.24
CA MET A 268 -3.57 -7.95 20.58
C MET A 268 -2.56 -6.81 20.46
N PHE A 269 -2.81 -5.72 21.15
CA PHE A 269 -1.86 -4.63 21.22
C PHE A 269 -0.80 -4.89 22.30
N GLU A 270 0.45 -4.61 21.96
CA GLU A 270 1.58 -4.68 22.87
C GLU A 270 2.26 -3.31 22.92
N PRO A 271 2.24 -2.60 24.07
CA PRO A 271 2.85 -1.30 24.20
C PRO A 271 4.38 -1.40 24.07
N PHE A 272 4.97 -0.46 23.34
CA PHE A 272 6.40 -0.36 23.08
C PHE A 272 6.94 0.96 23.64
N GLY A 273 7.76 0.87 24.68
CA GLY A 273 8.27 2.01 25.43
C GLY A 273 7.92 1.91 26.92
N ASP A 274 8.43 2.85 27.71
CA ASP A 274 8.20 2.91 29.16
C ASP A 274 7.05 3.85 29.54
N GLY A 275 6.50 4.62 28.59
CA GLY A 275 5.50 5.66 28.84
C GLY A 275 6.04 6.88 29.60
N LEU A 276 7.33 6.89 29.97
CA LEU A 276 8.01 7.97 30.68
C LEU A 276 8.87 8.80 29.73
N SER A 277 9.34 8.19 28.64
CA SER A 277 10.08 8.82 27.57
C SER A 277 9.50 8.44 26.20
N ASN A 278 9.74 9.25 25.17
CA ASN A 278 9.29 8.91 23.83
C ASN A 278 10.15 7.76 23.26
N PRO A 279 9.54 6.67 22.78
CA PRO A 279 10.28 5.54 22.23
C PRO A 279 10.95 5.89 20.90
N ARG A 280 11.99 5.14 20.54
CA ARG A 280 12.64 5.25 19.22
C ARG A 280 11.87 4.41 18.21
N TYR A 281 11.30 5.07 17.21
CA TYR A 281 10.47 4.41 16.20
C TYR A 281 11.26 3.46 15.28
N ASP A 282 12.56 3.68 15.09
CA ASP A 282 13.39 2.75 14.32
C ASP A 282 13.50 1.39 15.02
N ASP A 283 13.56 1.37 16.35
CA ASP A 283 13.60 0.13 17.13
C ASP A 283 12.26 -0.62 17.04
N LEU A 284 11.13 0.10 17.08
CA LEU A 284 9.79 -0.48 16.87
C LEU A 284 9.67 -1.14 15.48
N VAL A 285 10.11 -0.44 14.44
CA VAL A 285 10.09 -0.96 13.06
C VAL A 285 11.04 -2.15 12.92
N GLN A 286 12.19 -2.12 13.59
CA GLN A 286 13.12 -3.24 13.61
C GLN A 286 12.52 -4.47 14.31
N MET A 287 11.70 -4.30 15.35
CA MET A 287 10.97 -5.40 15.99
C MET A 287 9.93 -6.05 15.07
N VAL A 288 9.28 -5.27 14.20
CA VAL A 288 8.40 -5.81 13.14
C VAL A 288 9.23 -6.60 12.13
N ALA A 289 10.38 -6.06 11.68
CA ALA A 289 11.28 -6.76 10.76
C ALA A 289 11.87 -8.05 11.34
N ALA A 290 12.02 -8.12 12.67
CA ALA A 290 12.57 -9.25 13.41
C ALA A 290 11.51 -10.29 13.83
N ASP A 291 10.25 -10.17 13.38
CA ASP A 291 9.14 -11.08 13.73
C ASP A 291 8.80 -11.12 15.25
N VAL A 292 9.19 -10.07 15.97
CA VAL A 292 8.77 -9.86 17.37
C VAL A 292 7.34 -9.34 17.39
N PHE A 293 7.04 -8.34 16.56
CA PHE A 293 5.69 -7.90 16.26
C PHE A 293 5.29 -8.32 14.84
N ASP A 294 4.02 -8.63 14.65
CA ASP A 294 3.48 -8.99 13.33
C ASP A 294 3.10 -7.71 12.54
N ALA A 295 2.78 -6.64 13.26
CA ALA A 295 2.57 -5.29 12.73
C ALA A 295 2.91 -4.22 13.78
N ALA A 296 3.07 -2.97 13.36
CA ALA A 296 3.11 -1.82 14.27
C ALA A 296 2.15 -0.73 13.83
N VAL A 297 1.39 -0.21 14.79
CA VAL A 297 0.34 0.78 14.59
C VAL A 297 0.62 1.99 15.47
N GLY A 298 0.58 3.18 14.86
CA GLY A 298 0.88 4.44 15.53
C GLY A 298 1.27 5.48 14.50
N ASP A 299 1.70 6.63 14.99
CA ASP A 299 2.26 7.77 14.27
C ASP A 299 3.66 7.51 13.68
N ILE A 300 3.77 6.41 12.94
CA ILE A 300 5.02 5.94 12.35
C ILE A 300 5.22 6.62 10.99
N ALA A 301 6.16 7.56 10.93
CA ALA A 301 6.58 8.17 9.67
C ALA A 301 7.16 7.13 8.69
N ILE A 302 6.63 7.12 7.47
CA ILE A 302 7.12 6.31 6.35
C ILE A 302 8.42 6.93 5.81
N LEU A 303 9.54 6.25 6.05
CA LEU A 303 10.87 6.71 5.66
C LEU A 303 11.58 5.69 4.77
N THR A 304 12.48 6.15 3.90
CA THR A 304 13.20 5.31 2.93
C THR A 304 14.06 4.21 3.57
N ASN A 305 14.58 4.42 4.80
CA ASN A 305 15.32 3.39 5.54
C ASN A 305 14.37 2.31 6.08
N ARG A 306 13.18 2.69 6.55
CA ARG A 306 12.16 1.80 7.10
C ARG A 306 11.48 0.95 6.02
N THR A 307 11.17 1.54 4.86
CA THR A 307 10.55 0.82 3.73
C THR A 307 11.45 -0.27 3.12
N LYS A 308 12.75 -0.26 3.40
CA LYS A 308 13.66 -1.36 3.02
C LYS A 308 13.51 -2.59 3.92
N MET A 309 13.02 -2.39 5.15
CA MET A 309 12.93 -3.41 6.20
C MET A 309 11.52 -4.02 6.30
N VAL A 310 10.49 -3.19 6.18
CA VAL A 310 9.07 -3.55 6.38
C VAL A 310 8.21 -2.96 5.26
N ASP A 311 7.01 -3.52 5.08
CA ASP A 311 6.00 -2.94 4.21
C ASP A 311 5.11 -1.99 5.00
N PHE A 312 4.70 -0.90 4.37
CA PHE A 312 3.80 0.08 4.99
C PHE A 312 2.43 0.07 4.30
N SER A 313 1.39 0.42 5.04
CA SER A 313 0.12 0.82 4.45
C SER A 313 0.28 2.12 3.64
N GLN A 314 -0.72 2.44 2.83
CA GLN A 314 -0.89 3.81 2.36
C GLN A 314 -0.91 4.79 3.54
N PRO A 315 -0.35 6.01 3.36
CA PRO A 315 -0.33 7.00 4.43
C PRO A 315 -1.76 7.46 4.73
N TYR A 316 -2.18 7.35 5.99
CA TYR A 316 -3.50 7.80 6.44
C TYR A 316 -3.48 9.25 6.93
N ALA A 317 -2.30 9.78 7.25
CA ALA A 317 -2.10 11.18 7.61
C ALA A 317 -0.87 11.72 6.88
N SER A 318 -1.01 12.89 6.25
CA SER A 318 0.08 13.59 5.58
C SER A 318 0.81 14.48 6.58
N THR A 319 2.15 14.38 6.63
CA THR A 319 2.98 15.14 7.57
C THR A 319 4.30 15.58 6.93
N GLY A 320 5.00 16.49 7.57
CA GLY A 320 6.30 16.98 7.13
C GLY A 320 6.98 17.76 8.24
N LEU A 321 8.30 17.88 8.16
CA LEU A 321 9.06 18.67 9.11
C LEU A 321 8.81 20.15 8.85
N VAL A 322 8.47 20.87 9.92
CA VAL A 322 8.24 22.30 9.94
C VAL A 322 9.10 22.97 11.01
N ILE A 323 9.26 24.28 10.89
CA ILE A 323 10.06 25.09 11.81
C ILE A 323 9.12 25.90 12.67
N VAL A 324 9.28 25.83 13.99
CA VAL A 324 8.53 26.62 14.97
C VAL A 324 9.45 27.64 15.60
N ALA A 325 9.05 28.91 15.61
CA ALA A 325 9.77 29.98 16.28
C ALA A 325 8.81 30.96 16.97
N PRO A 326 9.30 31.84 17.87
CA PRO A 326 8.50 32.91 18.45
C PRO A 326 7.87 33.78 17.37
N ASN A 327 6.56 33.98 17.46
CA ASN A 327 5.83 34.85 16.54
C ASN A 327 5.66 36.22 17.20
N PRO A 328 6.21 37.31 16.63
CA PRO A 328 5.97 38.64 17.15
C PRO A 328 4.52 39.06 16.88
N GLN A 329 3.59 38.62 17.73
CA GLN A 329 2.24 39.17 17.73
C GLN A 329 2.27 40.54 18.42
N PHE A 330 1.95 41.59 17.66
CA PHE A 330 1.62 42.89 18.22
C PHE A 330 0.37 42.75 19.11
N LYS A 331 0.56 42.64 20.44
CA LYS A 331 -0.51 42.97 21.38
C LYS A 331 -0.76 44.47 21.24
N ILE A 332 -1.86 44.83 20.57
CA ILE A 332 -2.30 46.22 20.42
C ILE A 332 -2.66 46.77 21.81
N LYS A 333 -1.64 47.22 22.56
CA LYS A 333 -1.78 48.04 23.76
C LYS A 333 -1.49 49.52 23.47
N CYS A 334 -1.24 49.90 22.22
CA CYS A 334 -1.01 51.31 21.87
C CYS A 334 -2.29 52.15 21.97
N LEU A 335 -3.46 51.60 21.61
CA LEU A 335 -4.75 52.33 21.69
C LEU A 335 -5.17 52.64 23.13
N VAL A 336 -4.88 51.75 24.08
CA VAL A 336 -5.20 51.95 25.51
C VAL A 336 -4.21 52.93 26.15
N VAL A 337 -2.95 52.90 25.75
CA VAL A 337 -1.90 53.80 26.29
C VAL A 337 -2.11 55.25 25.82
N ILE A 338 -2.47 55.47 24.55
CA ILE A 338 -2.81 56.81 24.04
C ILE A 338 -4.08 57.35 24.71
N TRP A 339 -5.12 56.52 24.88
CA TRP A 339 -6.36 56.90 25.55
C TRP A 339 -6.15 57.27 27.03
N ILE A 340 -5.33 56.52 27.78
CA ILE A 340 -5.02 56.81 29.18
C ILE A 340 -4.14 58.07 29.35
N LEU A 341 -3.21 58.32 28.44
CA LEU A 341 -2.33 59.50 28.50
C LEU A 341 -3.06 60.81 28.16
N GLU A 342 -3.98 60.80 27.18
CA GLU A 342 -4.74 62.01 26.81
C GLU A 342 -5.92 62.32 27.74
N HIS A 343 -6.55 61.30 28.35
CA HIS A 343 -7.73 61.50 29.20
C HIS A 343 -7.42 62.24 30.52
N ARG A 344 -6.14 62.33 30.93
CA ARG A 344 -5.74 62.90 32.22
C ARG A 344 -5.45 64.40 32.21
N VAL A 345 -5.29 65.03 31.04
CA VAL A 345 -4.70 66.38 30.93
C VAL A 345 -5.60 67.40 30.24
N ASN A 346 -6.64 66.99 29.50
CA ASN A 346 -7.39 67.91 28.63
C ASN A 346 -8.89 68.02 28.99
N ASP A 347 -9.33 69.21 29.43
CA ASP A 347 -10.70 69.48 29.90
C ASP A 347 -11.74 69.68 28.77
N GLU A 348 -11.34 69.75 27.51
CA GLU A 348 -12.25 69.86 26.35
C GLU A 348 -12.95 68.53 25.96
N PHE A 349 -12.55 67.40 26.59
CA PHE A 349 -13.08 66.07 26.28
C PHE A 349 -14.34 65.64 27.06
N ARG A 350 -15.09 66.57 27.67
CA ARG A 350 -16.32 66.27 28.45
C ARG A 350 -17.66 66.62 27.78
N GLY A 351 -17.71 66.84 26.47
CA GLY A 351 -18.91 67.23 25.71
C GLY A 351 -19.59 66.07 24.94
N PRO A 352 -20.73 66.31 24.26
CA PRO A 352 -21.48 65.27 23.54
C PRO A 352 -20.70 64.71 22.33
N PRO A 353 -20.76 63.38 22.08
CA PRO A 353 -19.80 62.66 21.23
C PRO A 353 -19.76 63.09 19.76
N LYS A 354 -20.85 63.66 19.21
CA LYS A 354 -20.90 64.11 17.81
C LYS A 354 -20.20 65.45 17.55
N LYS A 355 -20.06 66.32 18.55
CA LYS A 355 -19.35 67.61 18.41
C LYS A 355 -17.84 67.45 18.62
N GLN A 356 -17.43 66.55 19.50
CA GLN A 356 -16.02 66.30 19.78
C GLN A 356 -15.27 65.78 18.55
N LEU A 357 -15.87 64.87 17.78
CA LEU A 357 -15.19 64.28 16.62
C LEU A 357 -14.93 65.32 15.50
N VAL A 358 -15.85 66.28 15.33
CA VAL A 358 -15.73 67.36 14.33
C VAL A 358 -14.75 68.45 14.81
N THR A 359 -14.80 68.82 16.08
CA THR A 359 -13.90 69.84 16.65
C THR A 359 -12.48 69.31 16.80
N MET A 360 -12.28 68.03 17.11
CA MET A 360 -10.97 67.38 17.18
C MET A 360 -10.29 67.30 15.81
N LEU A 361 -11.07 67.05 14.74
CA LEU A 361 -10.62 67.11 13.35
C LEU A 361 -10.28 68.54 12.91
N MET A 362 -11.11 69.54 13.24
CA MET A 362 -10.89 70.94 12.84
C MET A 362 -9.77 71.63 13.63
N PHE A 363 -9.60 71.29 14.92
CA PHE A 363 -8.56 71.86 15.77
C PHE A 363 -7.18 71.32 15.39
N SER A 364 -7.06 70.01 15.15
CA SER A 364 -5.83 69.36 14.69
C SER A 364 -5.36 69.88 13.32
N PHE A 365 -6.31 70.23 12.44
CA PHE A 365 -6.02 70.80 11.12
C PHE A 365 -5.53 72.25 11.19
N SER A 366 -5.97 73.02 12.19
CA SER A 366 -5.57 74.43 12.38
C SER A 366 -4.25 74.60 13.12
N THR A 367 -3.85 73.66 13.99
CA THR A 367 -2.61 73.72 14.78
C THR A 367 -1.38 73.25 14.01
N LEU A 368 -1.50 72.23 13.14
CA LEU A 368 -0.37 71.70 12.37
C LEU A 368 0.25 72.70 11.37
N PHE A 369 -0.47 73.77 11.02
CA PHE A 369 -0.05 74.73 10.00
C PHE A 369 0.00 76.19 10.46
N LYS A 370 -0.21 76.45 11.77
CA LYS A 370 -0.01 77.77 12.37
C LYS A 370 1.43 77.91 12.87
N THR A 371 2.39 78.02 11.94
CA THR A 371 3.74 78.51 12.29
C THR A 371 4.21 79.71 11.47
N ASN A 372 3.57 80.10 10.37
CA ASN A 372 3.89 81.37 9.70
C ASN A 372 2.62 82.04 9.14
N GLN A 373 1.85 82.71 10.01
CA GLN A 373 0.80 83.62 9.56
C GLN A 373 1.43 84.92 9.03
N GLU A 374 1.67 85.00 7.73
CA GLU A 374 1.41 86.28 7.04
C GLU A 374 -0.04 86.26 6.55
N THR A 375 -0.80 87.30 6.91
CA THR A 375 -2.22 87.42 6.58
C THR A 375 -2.40 87.65 5.07
N THR A 376 -2.66 86.58 4.31
CA THR A 376 -2.98 86.68 2.89
C THR A 376 -4.35 87.36 2.71
N LYS A 377 -4.33 88.58 2.14
CA LYS A 377 -5.51 89.46 2.02
C LYS A 377 -6.48 89.08 0.89
N SER A 378 -6.06 88.28 -0.08
CA SER A 378 -6.88 87.89 -1.26
C SER A 378 -7.59 86.55 -1.07
N SER A 379 -8.87 86.48 -1.45
CA SER A 379 -9.68 85.25 -1.44
C SER A 379 -9.12 84.16 -2.34
N LEU A 380 -8.49 84.53 -3.46
CA LEU A 380 -7.83 83.62 -4.40
C LEU A 380 -6.56 83.00 -3.80
N GLY A 381 -5.77 83.80 -3.07
CA GLY A 381 -4.57 83.32 -2.37
C GLY A 381 -4.91 82.37 -1.21
N ARG A 382 -6.06 82.57 -0.56
CA ARG A 382 -6.56 81.66 0.48
C ARG A 382 -6.93 80.29 -0.07
N LEU A 383 -7.51 80.23 -1.28
CA LEU A 383 -7.84 78.97 -1.95
C LEU A 383 -6.58 78.19 -2.34
N VAL A 384 -5.57 78.88 -2.89
CA VAL A 384 -4.26 78.25 -3.22
C VAL A 384 -3.57 77.72 -1.96
N MET A 385 -3.60 78.46 -0.84
CA MET A 385 -3.05 77.98 0.42
C MET A 385 -3.79 76.75 0.95
N VAL A 386 -5.12 76.69 0.88
CA VAL A 386 -5.87 75.49 1.31
C VAL A 386 -5.49 74.27 0.48
N VAL A 387 -5.34 74.43 -0.84
CA VAL A 387 -4.87 73.34 -1.71
C VAL A 387 -3.43 72.92 -1.35
N TRP A 388 -2.54 73.88 -1.08
CA TRP A 388 -1.16 73.59 -0.69
C TRP A 388 -1.05 72.87 0.66
N LEU A 389 -1.83 73.28 1.65
CA LEU A 389 -1.90 72.64 2.98
C LEU A 389 -2.46 71.22 2.87
N PHE A 390 -3.44 70.99 1.99
CA PHE A 390 -3.98 69.66 1.69
C PHE A 390 -2.91 68.76 1.06
N VAL A 391 -2.13 69.27 0.11
CA VAL A 391 -1.01 68.53 -0.49
C VAL A 391 0.04 68.17 0.56
N LEU A 392 0.42 69.12 1.44
CA LEU A 392 1.41 68.84 2.49
C LEU A 392 0.89 67.81 3.51
N MET A 393 -0.41 67.83 3.83
CA MET A 393 -1.03 66.80 4.68
C MET A 393 -0.94 65.42 4.03
N VAL A 394 -1.25 65.28 2.74
CA VAL A 394 -1.15 64.00 2.02
C VAL A 394 0.30 63.50 2.02
N ILE A 395 1.28 64.39 1.81
CA ILE A 395 2.70 64.03 1.84
C ILE A 395 3.14 63.55 3.23
N THR A 396 2.80 64.29 4.29
CA THR A 396 3.19 63.94 5.67
C THR A 396 2.49 62.66 6.15
N ALA A 397 1.22 62.46 5.79
CA ALA A 397 0.49 61.22 6.07
C ALA A 397 1.08 60.02 5.30
N SER A 398 1.40 60.19 4.02
CA SER A 398 2.04 59.16 3.20
C SER A 398 3.44 58.82 3.70
N TYR A 399 4.22 59.82 4.10
CA TYR A 399 5.54 59.63 4.70
C TYR A 399 5.45 58.90 6.03
N THR A 400 4.53 59.29 6.91
CA THR A 400 4.31 58.63 8.22
C THR A 400 3.81 57.20 8.04
N ALA A 401 2.91 56.95 7.09
CA ALA A 401 2.42 55.61 6.76
C ALA A 401 3.53 54.72 6.19
N SER A 402 4.38 55.27 5.30
CA SER A 402 5.52 54.56 4.71
C SER A 402 6.61 54.28 5.74
N LEU A 403 6.94 55.25 6.59
CA LEU A 403 7.89 55.08 7.68
C LEU A 403 7.39 54.07 8.71
N SER A 404 6.09 54.12 9.06
CA SER A 404 5.47 53.14 9.93
C SER A 404 5.51 51.74 9.31
N SER A 405 5.25 51.62 8.01
CA SER A 405 5.36 50.36 7.25
C SER A 405 6.79 49.81 7.26
N ILE A 406 7.79 50.66 7.06
CA ILE A 406 9.21 50.25 7.08
C ILE A 406 9.63 49.83 8.50
N LEU A 407 9.23 50.57 9.54
CA LEU A 407 9.56 50.27 10.93
C LEU A 407 8.85 49.02 11.45
N THR A 408 7.59 48.78 11.04
CA THR A 408 6.89 47.53 11.38
C THR A 408 7.52 46.33 10.68
N VAL A 409 7.96 46.47 9.43
CA VAL A 409 8.68 45.39 8.71
C VAL A 409 10.01 45.03 9.38
N GLN A 410 10.78 46.02 9.87
CA GLN A 410 12.06 45.77 10.54
C GLN A 410 11.91 45.16 11.95
N GLN A 411 10.77 45.36 12.64
CA GLN A 411 10.51 44.77 13.96
C GLN A 411 9.87 43.37 13.89
N LEU A 412 9.28 42.99 12.74
CA LEU A 412 8.65 41.69 12.53
C LEU A 412 9.58 40.62 11.97
N SER A 413 10.82 40.95 11.59
CA SER A 413 11.77 39.97 11.08
C SER A 413 12.29 39.08 12.22
N SER A 414 11.66 37.91 12.37
CA SER A 414 12.36 36.79 13.00
C SER A 414 13.69 36.58 12.26
N PRO A 415 14.83 36.40 12.95
CA PRO A 415 16.12 36.11 12.30
C PRO A 415 16.07 34.84 11.44
N ILE A 416 15.07 34.00 11.66
CA ILE A 416 14.84 32.75 10.96
C ILE A 416 13.64 32.96 10.02
N THR A 417 13.88 32.93 8.72
CA THR A 417 12.84 33.01 7.68
C THR A 417 12.50 31.64 7.08
N GLY A 418 13.35 30.63 7.29
CA GLY A 418 13.18 29.28 6.76
C GLY A 418 14.39 28.38 7.05
N ILE A 419 14.40 27.20 6.42
CA ILE A 419 15.42 26.16 6.67
C ILE A 419 16.84 26.61 6.29
N ASP A 420 17.00 27.34 5.19
CA ASP A 420 18.31 27.83 4.73
C ASP A 420 18.96 28.78 5.73
N SER A 421 18.14 29.65 6.35
CA SER A 421 18.59 30.56 7.42
C SER A 421 18.98 29.79 8.68
N LEU A 422 18.27 28.68 8.96
CA LEU A 422 18.56 27.79 10.09
C LEU A 422 19.91 27.10 9.91
N ILE A 423 20.18 26.58 8.71
CA ILE A 423 21.42 25.91 8.33
C ILE A 423 22.59 26.89 8.40
N ALA A 424 22.43 28.09 7.83
CA ALA A 424 23.48 29.11 7.79
C ALA A 424 23.80 29.70 9.19
N SER A 425 22.85 29.64 10.12
CA SER A 425 23.06 30.14 11.49
C SER A 425 23.90 29.17 12.34
N HIS A 426 24.40 29.65 13.48
CA HIS A 426 25.08 28.80 14.50
C HIS A 426 24.21 28.52 15.73
N TRP A 427 22.93 28.87 15.69
CA TRP A 427 22.06 28.79 16.86
C TRP A 427 21.64 27.35 17.19
N PRO A 428 21.32 27.04 18.46
CA PRO A 428 20.76 25.75 18.87
C PRO A 428 19.35 25.52 18.28
N ILE A 429 19.07 24.28 17.92
CA ILE A 429 17.83 23.83 17.27
C ILE A 429 17.23 22.71 18.12
N GLY A 430 15.98 22.88 18.53
CA GLY A 430 15.23 21.86 19.24
C GLY A 430 14.64 20.81 18.29
N TYR A 431 14.55 19.56 18.73
CA TYR A 431 13.85 18.50 18.03
C TYR A 431 13.21 17.53 19.02
N GLN A 432 12.19 16.78 18.60
CA GLN A 432 11.53 15.81 19.48
C GLN A 432 12.43 14.61 19.75
N THR A 433 12.52 14.20 21.01
CA THR A 433 13.16 12.94 21.39
C THR A 433 12.47 11.76 20.72
N GLY A 434 13.24 10.88 20.07
CA GLY A 434 12.73 9.72 19.34
C GLY A 434 12.24 10.00 17.91
N SER A 435 12.22 11.26 17.47
CA SER A 435 11.83 11.65 16.11
C SER A 435 12.95 11.46 15.10
N PHE A 436 12.58 11.15 13.86
CA PHE A 436 13.50 11.08 12.73
C PHE A 436 14.07 12.46 12.33
N ALA A 437 13.52 13.55 12.88
CA ALA A 437 14.04 14.90 12.68
C ALA A 437 15.53 15.02 13.03
N TYR A 438 15.99 14.29 14.05
CA TYR A 438 17.41 14.25 14.42
C TYR A 438 18.30 13.77 13.28
N ASP A 439 18.05 12.56 12.78
CA ASP A 439 18.85 11.95 11.72
C ASP A 439 18.72 12.76 10.42
N TYR A 440 17.55 13.33 10.14
CA TYR A 440 17.37 14.21 8.99
C TYR A 440 18.25 15.48 9.10
N LEU A 441 18.22 16.16 10.25
CA LEU A 441 19.01 17.38 10.46
C LEU A 441 20.52 17.09 10.47
N SER A 442 20.95 16.00 11.11
CA SER A 442 22.38 15.68 11.21
C SER A 442 22.96 15.05 9.94
N ASP A 443 22.24 14.10 9.34
CA ASP A 443 22.81 13.24 8.29
C ASP A 443 22.40 13.72 6.89
N SER A 444 21.21 14.32 6.72
CA SER A 444 20.76 14.86 5.43
C SER A 444 21.12 16.33 5.24
N LEU A 445 20.99 17.14 6.29
CA LEU A 445 21.30 18.59 6.25
C LEU A 445 22.69 18.94 6.82
N TYR A 446 23.46 17.95 7.29
CA TYR A 446 24.82 18.11 7.81
C TYR A 446 24.93 19.15 8.95
N ILE A 447 23.87 19.34 9.73
CA ILE A 447 23.88 20.25 10.88
C ILE A 447 24.71 19.62 12.01
N PRO A 448 25.68 20.35 12.60
CA PRO A 448 26.47 19.83 13.71
C PRO A 448 25.59 19.34 14.86
N ARG A 449 25.80 18.08 15.29
CA ARG A 449 25.04 17.46 16.39
C ARG A 449 25.10 18.25 17.70
N SER A 450 26.16 19.02 17.92
CA SER A 450 26.31 19.92 19.08
C SER A 450 25.28 21.06 19.13
N ARG A 451 24.61 21.37 18.01
CA ARG A 451 23.53 22.36 17.95
C ARG A 451 22.16 21.76 18.20
N LEU A 452 22.02 20.44 18.14
CA LEU A 452 20.74 19.75 18.22
C LEU A 452 20.41 19.46 19.69
N VAL A 453 19.29 20.01 20.17
CA VAL A 453 18.82 19.87 21.55
C VAL A 453 17.58 18.98 21.55
N SER A 454 17.65 17.84 22.23
CA SER A 454 16.50 16.94 22.40
C SER A 454 15.50 17.54 23.36
N LEU A 455 14.24 17.55 22.98
CA LEU A 455 13.12 18.03 23.79
C LEU A 455 12.08 16.89 23.89
N GLY A 456 11.64 16.59 25.12
CA GLY A 456 10.79 15.43 25.40
C GLY A 456 9.30 15.74 25.46
N SER A 457 8.93 16.98 25.80
CA SER A 457 7.56 17.39 26.10
C SER A 457 7.17 18.73 25.44
N PRO A 458 5.87 18.99 25.22
CA PRO A 458 5.38 20.29 24.75
C PRO A 458 5.73 21.45 25.70
N GLU A 459 5.84 21.19 27.01
CA GLU A 459 6.24 22.17 28.01
C GLU A 459 7.74 22.52 27.86
N GLU A 460 8.57 21.52 27.57
CA GLU A 460 9.97 21.75 27.21
C GLU A 460 10.10 22.58 25.94
N TYR A 461 9.22 22.37 24.94
CA TYR A 461 9.20 23.17 23.71
C TYR A 461 8.98 24.64 24.02
N GLU A 462 7.94 24.95 24.79
CA GLU A 462 7.64 26.31 25.21
C GLU A 462 8.81 26.92 26.00
N SER A 463 9.31 26.22 27.02
CA SER A 463 10.39 26.73 27.86
C SER A 463 11.68 27.00 27.08
N ALA A 464 12.01 26.16 26.10
CA ALA A 464 13.21 26.28 25.27
C ALA A 464 13.07 27.44 24.27
N LEU A 465 11.90 27.62 23.66
CA LEU A 465 11.63 28.74 22.75
C LEU A 465 11.54 30.09 23.50
N ARG A 466 10.97 30.12 24.72
CA ARG A 466 10.89 31.34 25.53
C ARG A 466 12.24 31.82 26.03
N ARG A 467 13.12 30.92 26.45
CA ARG A 467 14.50 31.27 26.82
C ARG A 467 15.31 31.78 25.63
N GLY A 468 15.00 31.27 24.43
CA GLY A 468 15.69 31.64 23.21
C GLY A 468 17.17 31.21 23.23
N PRO A 469 17.91 31.45 22.14
CA PRO A 469 19.22 30.83 21.97
C PRO A 469 20.35 31.51 22.77
N ARG A 470 20.10 32.70 23.35
CA ARG A 470 21.08 33.44 24.16
C ARG A 470 21.07 33.01 25.63
N ASP A 471 19.91 32.62 26.16
CA ASP A 471 19.73 32.23 27.57
C ASP A 471 19.63 30.70 27.76
N GLY A 472 20.35 29.94 26.91
CA GLY A 472 20.45 28.49 26.98
C GLY A 472 19.21 27.72 26.49
N GLY A 473 18.32 28.37 25.75
CA GLY A 473 17.22 27.75 25.01
C GLY A 473 17.57 27.50 23.54
N VAL A 474 16.56 27.42 22.68
CA VAL A 474 16.70 27.15 21.24
C VAL A 474 16.19 28.32 20.41
N ALA A 475 16.75 28.51 19.21
CA ALA A 475 16.27 29.54 18.30
C ALA A 475 14.98 29.13 17.57
N ALA A 476 14.85 27.84 17.29
CA ALA A 476 13.67 27.25 16.69
C ALA A 476 13.59 25.76 17.04
N ILE A 477 12.41 25.18 16.86
CA ILE A 477 12.16 23.75 16.97
C ILE A 477 11.81 23.22 15.59
N VAL A 478 12.37 22.07 15.23
CA VAL A 478 12.04 21.33 14.02
C VAL A 478 11.33 20.05 14.41
N ASP A 479 10.09 19.91 13.96
CA ASP A 479 9.27 18.74 14.27
C ASP A 479 8.18 18.52 13.21
N GLU A 480 7.48 17.40 13.31
CA GLU A 480 6.39 17.03 12.40
C GLU A 480 5.18 17.97 12.55
N LEU A 481 4.57 18.33 11.41
CA LEU A 481 3.48 19.30 11.33
C LEU A 481 2.33 18.99 12.29
N LEU A 482 1.89 17.73 12.40
CA LEU A 482 0.75 17.35 13.24
C LEU A 482 1.03 17.56 14.74
N TYR A 483 2.26 17.31 15.21
CA TYR A 483 2.66 17.63 16.59
C TYR A 483 2.70 19.14 16.81
N VAL A 484 3.24 19.87 15.84
CA VAL A 484 3.32 21.33 15.90
C VAL A 484 1.94 21.98 15.90
N GLU A 485 1.00 21.50 15.09
CA GLU A 485 -0.38 22.00 15.09
C GLU A 485 -1.05 21.79 16.45
N LEU A 486 -0.86 20.62 17.06
CA LEU A 486 -1.36 20.35 18.40
C LEU A 486 -0.72 21.28 19.45
N PHE A 487 0.60 21.52 19.36
CA PHE A 487 1.32 22.46 20.24
C PHE A 487 0.80 23.90 20.08
N LEU A 488 0.66 24.38 18.84
CA LEU A 488 0.20 25.74 18.53
C LEU A 488 -1.27 25.96 18.84
N SER A 489 -2.09 24.90 18.86
CA SER A 489 -3.48 25.00 19.34
C SER A 489 -3.56 25.43 20.81
N LYS A 490 -2.56 25.03 21.62
CA LYS A 490 -2.44 25.37 23.04
C LYS A 490 -1.65 26.68 23.24
N GLN A 491 -0.64 26.95 22.42
CA GLN A 491 0.30 28.07 22.58
C GLN A 491 0.26 29.06 21.40
N LYS A 492 -0.24 30.28 21.65
CA LYS A 492 -0.42 31.32 20.62
C LYS A 492 0.78 32.23 20.40
N ASP A 493 1.79 32.16 21.26
CA ASP A 493 2.97 33.04 21.18
C ASP A 493 4.00 32.58 20.12
N PHE A 494 3.80 31.40 19.53
CA PHE A 494 4.69 30.80 18.53
C PHE A 494 3.96 30.65 17.19
N GLY A 495 4.72 30.39 16.13
CA GLY A 495 4.16 30.15 14.81
C GLY A 495 5.08 29.30 13.93
N ILE A 496 4.48 28.71 12.90
CA ILE A 496 5.22 27.99 11.85
C ILE A 496 5.91 29.02 10.95
N ILE A 497 7.20 28.82 10.72
CA ILE A 497 8.03 29.64 9.84
C ILE A 497 8.33 28.86 8.56
N GLY A 498 8.03 29.46 7.41
CA GLY A 498 8.24 28.85 6.11
C GLY A 498 7.22 27.75 5.78
N GLN A 499 7.57 26.88 4.83
CA GLN A 499 6.76 25.74 4.40
C GLN A 499 7.37 24.42 4.90
N PRO A 500 6.57 23.34 5.03
CA PRO A 500 7.12 22.01 5.29
C PRO A 500 8.16 21.63 4.23
N PHE A 501 9.35 21.23 4.67
CA PHE A 501 10.48 20.94 3.78
C PHE A 501 10.73 19.44 3.57
N THR A 502 9.95 18.58 4.22
CA THR A 502 9.88 17.15 3.92
C THR A 502 8.45 16.76 3.54
N ARG A 503 8.32 15.70 2.74
CA ARG A 503 7.05 15.04 2.46
C ARG A 503 7.10 13.66 3.09
N ALA A 504 6.33 13.47 4.15
CA ALA A 504 6.17 12.20 4.83
C ALA A 504 4.68 11.92 5.06
N GLY A 505 4.39 10.73 5.54
CA GLY A 505 3.05 10.38 6.00
C GLY A 505 3.17 9.35 7.10
N TRP A 506 2.17 9.30 7.97
CA TRP A 506 2.04 8.20 8.91
C TRP A 506 1.36 7.02 8.24
N GLY A 507 1.91 5.83 8.45
CA GLY A 507 1.37 4.58 7.94
C GLY A 507 1.60 3.44 8.93
N PHE A 508 0.79 2.40 8.82
CA PHE A 508 0.96 1.18 9.62
C PHE A 508 2.07 0.32 9.03
N ALA A 509 2.96 -0.19 9.87
CA ALA A 509 4.06 -1.04 9.45
C ALA A 509 3.68 -2.52 9.58
N PHE A 510 4.01 -3.33 8.58
CA PHE A 510 3.77 -4.76 8.56
C PHE A 510 5.03 -5.49 8.14
N GLN A 511 5.14 -6.77 8.51
CA GLN A 511 6.19 -7.61 7.97
C GLN A 511 6.23 -7.57 6.44
N ARG A 512 7.44 -7.70 5.89
CA ARG A 512 7.62 -7.64 4.45
C ARG A 512 6.85 -8.77 3.77
N GLU A 513 6.21 -8.44 2.65
CA GLU A 513 5.30 -9.30 1.89
C GLU A 513 3.99 -9.66 2.63
N SER A 514 3.64 -8.90 3.68
CA SER A 514 2.37 -9.12 4.39
C SER A 514 1.18 -8.71 3.52
N PRO A 515 0.23 -9.62 3.24
CA PRO A 515 -0.98 -9.28 2.50
C PRO A 515 -1.86 -8.27 3.25
N LEU A 516 -1.77 -8.23 4.58
CA LEU A 516 -2.52 -7.29 5.42
C LEU A 516 -2.13 -5.83 5.10
N ALA A 517 -0.88 -5.56 4.70
CA ALA A 517 -0.46 -4.23 4.29
C ALA A 517 -1.27 -3.73 3.08
N VAL A 518 -1.55 -4.62 2.12
CA VAL A 518 -2.33 -4.31 0.92
C VAL A 518 -3.79 -4.11 1.28
N ASP A 519 -4.37 -5.04 2.04
CA ASP A 519 -5.80 -4.98 2.43
C ASP A 519 -6.08 -3.74 3.30
N MET A 520 -5.20 -3.42 4.25
CA MET A 520 -5.30 -2.21 5.07
C MET A 520 -5.10 -0.94 4.25
N SER A 521 -4.22 -0.95 3.24
CA SER A 521 -4.07 0.17 2.31
C SER A 521 -5.34 0.44 1.52
N THR A 522 -6.01 -0.62 1.05
CA THR A 522 -7.29 -0.52 0.36
C THR A 522 -8.36 0.02 1.29
N ALA A 523 -8.44 -0.50 2.52
CA ALA A 523 -9.36 0.00 3.53
C ALA A 523 -9.14 1.50 3.81
N ILE A 524 -7.89 1.94 4.02
CA ILE A 524 -7.56 3.35 4.28
C ILE A 524 -7.98 4.28 3.14
N SER A 525 -7.97 3.79 1.91
CA SER A 525 -8.38 4.57 0.72
C SER A 525 -9.89 4.71 0.57
N GLU A 526 -10.69 3.93 1.30
CA GLU A 526 -12.14 4.09 1.34
C GLU A 526 -12.51 5.25 2.28
N PRO A 527 -13.52 6.07 1.92
CA PRO A 527 -13.97 7.16 2.78
C PRO A 527 -14.65 6.60 4.04
N PHE A 528 -14.12 6.93 5.21
CA PHE A 528 -14.71 6.62 6.53
C PHE A 528 -15.60 7.76 7.03
#